data_AF-A0A0L0DB27-F1
#
_entry.id   AF-A0A0L0DB27-F1
#
_cell.length_a   1.000
_cell.length_b   1.000
_cell.length_c   1.000
_cell.angle_alpha   90.00
_cell.angle_beta   90.00
_cell.angle_gamma   90.00
#
_symmetry.space_group_name_H-M   'P 1'
#
loop_
_entity.id
_entity.type
_entity.pdbx_description
1 polymer ?
#
loop_
_entity_poly.entity_id
_entity_poly.type
_entity_poly.pdbx_seq_one_letter_code
_entity_poly.pdbx_strand_id
1 'polypeptide(L)'
;MIKTAPVSYNDFTNVVFRANTASGSLVRFQAADTSSLSNVAVMNNTVSGTSGTMLLNMKSGSAVTISGCLIEGNTASTGSGGGFQVSGGGSILALAGPETVVRGNSAGLNGGGVFLASVASVMGSGRLVVSDNTAGGSGGGLYGVVGAMDASVTIESLRNIASGDGGGMWLAPLSGSLACASTITAEANAAGGSGGGVSLGGTSGP
;
A
#
# COMPACT_ATOMS: atom_id res chain seq x y z
N MET A 1 -23.94 -30.33 6.62
CA MET A 1 -23.27 -29.80 5.42
C MET A 1 -22.68 -28.45 5.80
N ILE A 2 -21.36 -28.33 5.87
CA ILE A 2 -20.71 -27.01 6.03
C ILE A 2 -20.86 -26.33 4.68
N LYS A 3 -21.75 -25.34 4.61
CA LYS A 3 -21.92 -24.47 3.45
C LYS A 3 -20.74 -23.50 3.48
N THR A 4 -19.62 -23.87 2.84
CA THR A 4 -18.52 -22.94 2.62
C THR A 4 -19.06 -21.77 1.79
N ALA A 5 -18.89 -20.55 2.27
CA ALA A 5 -19.25 -19.37 1.51
C ALA A 5 -18.45 -19.35 0.19
N PRO A 6 -19.02 -18.86 -0.93
CA PRO A 6 -18.29 -18.76 -2.18
C PRO A 6 -17.05 -17.88 -2.02
N VAL A 7 -15.91 -18.39 -2.50
CA VAL A 7 -14.63 -17.69 -2.52
C VAL A 7 -14.64 -16.69 -3.67
N SER A 8 -14.34 -15.42 -3.41
CA SER A 8 -14.22 -14.38 -4.44
C SER A 8 -12.76 -14.20 -4.85
N TYR A 9 -12.48 -14.45 -6.13
CA TYR A 9 -11.18 -14.24 -6.77
C TYR A 9 -11.24 -13.01 -7.67
N ASN A 10 -10.26 -12.11 -7.52
CA ASN A 10 -10.07 -11.00 -8.45
C ASN A 10 -8.61 -11.03 -8.89
N ASP A 11 -8.37 -11.57 -10.08
CA ASP A 11 -7.03 -11.75 -10.62
C ASP A 11 -6.89 -10.93 -11.88
N PHE A 12 -6.00 -9.95 -11.85
CA PHE A 12 -5.61 -9.18 -13.03
C PHE A 12 -4.22 -9.57 -13.47
N THR A 13 -4.12 -9.93 -14.74
CA THR A 13 -2.85 -10.27 -15.40
C THR A 13 -2.75 -9.54 -16.72
N ASN A 14 -1.64 -8.82 -16.95
CA ASN A 14 -1.39 -8.07 -18.19
C ASN A 14 -2.45 -6.98 -18.48
N VAL A 15 -2.86 -6.25 -17.44
CA VAL A 15 -3.90 -5.21 -17.54
C VAL A 15 -3.29 -3.82 -17.39
N VAL A 16 -3.78 -2.85 -18.16
CA VAL A 16 -3.38 -1.44 -18.06
C VAL A 16 -4.60 -0.56 -17.77
N PHE A 17 -4.53 0.22 -16.70
CA PHE A 17 -5.47 1.29 -16.36
C PHE A 17 -4.77 2.64 -16.48
N ARG A 18 -5.14 3.48 -17.45
CA ARG A 18 -4.46 4.76 -17.69
C ARG A 18 -5.41 5.94 -17.89
N ALA A 19 -5.07 7.09 -17.29
CA ALA A 19 -5.73 8.37 -17.52
C ALA A 19 -7.25 8.38 -17.23
N ASN A 20 -7.67 7.63 -16.22
CA ASN A 20 -9.07 7.56 -15.81
C ASN A 20 -9.34 8.46 -14.60
N THR A 21 -10.61 8.84 -14.45
CA THR A 21 -11.10 9.55 -13.27
C THR A 21 -12.23 8.79 -12.59
N ALA A 22 -12.27 8.78 -11.26
CA ALA A 22 -13.41 8.21 -10.51
C ALA A 22 -13.72 9.03 -9.25
N SER A 23 -14.99 9.01 -8.82
CA SER A 23 -15.39 9.61 -7.55
C SER A 23 -15.11 8.70 -6.34
N GLY A 24 -14.95 7.39 -6.56
CA GLY A 24 -14.61 6.39 -5.55
C GLY A 24 -13.17 5.89 -5.71
N SER A 25 -13.01 4.59 -5.92
CA SER A 25 -11.74 3.96 -6.34
C SER A 25 -11.82 3.65 -7.84
N LEU A 26 -10.69 3.69 -8.56
CA LEU A 26 -10.62 3.28 -9.95
C LEU A 26 -10.79 1.76 -10.09
N VAL A 27 -10.04 1.02 -9.29
CA VAL A 27 -10.16 -0.43 -9.16
C VAL A 27 -10.57 -0.72 -7.73
N ARG A 28 -11.60 -1.56 -7.57
CA ARG A 28 -12.08 -1.96 -6.25
C ARG A 28 -12.29 -3.45 -6.19
N PHE A 29 -11.51 -4.14 -5.38
CA PHE A 29 -11.85 -5.48 -4.92
C PHE A 29 -12.73 -5.34 -3.69
N GLN A 30 -13.83 -6.08 -3.61
CA GLN A 30 -14.81 -5.96 -2.52
C GLN A 30 -14.93 -7.28 -1.77
N ALA A 31 -14.41 -7.31 -0.54
CA ALA A 31 -14.43 -8.48 0.34
C ALA A 31 -13.87 -9.73 -0.36
N ALA A 32 -12.70 -9.58 -0.98
CA ALA A 32 -12.04 -10.68 -1.68
C ALA A 32 -11.34 -11.64 -0.71
N ASP A 33 -11.35 -12.94 -1.04
CA ASP A 33 -10.68 -13.97 -0.24
C ASP A 33 -9.22 -14.19 -0.69
N THR A 34 -9.01 -14.30 -1.99
CA THR A 34 -7.66 -14.35 -2.57
C THR A 34 -7.70 -13.59 -3.88
N SER A 35 -6.71 -12.75 -4.11
CA SER A 35 -6.67 -11.92 -5.31
C SER A 35 -5.24 -11.66 -5.72
N SER A 36 -5.04 -11.34 -7.00
CA SER A 36 -3.72 -11.08 -7.52
C SER A 36 -3.69 -9.95 -8.52
N LEU A 37 -2.58 -9.21 -8.50
CA LEU A 37 -2.18 -8.27 -9.52
C LEU A 37 -0.82 -8.74 -10.04
N SER A 38 -0.77 -9.19 -11.29
CA SER A 38 0.44 -9.67 -11.94
C SER A 38 0.67 -8.92 -13.24
N ASN A 39 1.80 -8.24 -13.39
CA ASN A 39 2.08 -7.42 -14.57
C ASN A 39 0.93 -6.45 -14.90
N VAL A 40 0.44 -5.76 -13.86
CA VAL A 40 -0.61 -4.76 -13.96
C VAL A 40 0.01 -3.37 -13.91
N ALA A 41 -0.49 -2.49 -14.76
CA ALA A 41 0.02 -1.14 -14.90
C ALA A 41 -1.10 -0.11 -14.64
N VAL A 42 -0.95 0.73 -13.61
CA VAL A 42 -1.95 1.73 -13.20
C VAL A 42 -1.30 3.09 -13.24
N MET A 43 -1.67 3.91 -14.25
CA MET A 43 -0.94 5.12 -14.59
C MET A 43 -1.82 6.37 -14.72
N ASN A 44 -1.40 7.47 -14.12
CA ASN A 44 -1.98 8.79 -14.37
C ASN A 44 -3.49 8.86 -14.12
N ASN A 45 -4.01 8.09 -13.15
CA ASN A 45 -5.42 8.12 -12.82
C ASN A 45 -5.68 9.07 -11.65
N THR A 46 -6.88 9.66 -11.60
CA THR A 46 -7.25 10.59 -10.52
C THR A 46 -8.54 10.13 -9.86
N VAL A 47 -8.53 9.97 -8.54
CA VAL A 47 -9.72 9.70 -7.76
C VAL A 47 -9.98 10.82 -6.76
N SER A 48 -11.23 11.29 -6.69
CA SER A 48 -11.63 12.33 -5.73
C SER A 48 -12.17 11.77 -4.41
N GLY A 49 -12.39 10.46 -4.35
CA GLY A 49 -12.93 9.77 -3.18
C GLY A 49 -11.94 9.63 -2.03
N THR A 50 -12.43 8.99 -0.96
CA THR A 50 -11.68 8.81 0.30
C THR A 50 -10.73 7.61 0.30
N SER A 51 -10.77 6.77 -0.74
CA SER A 51 -9.89 5.62 -0.91
C SER A 51 -8.71 5.92 -1.81
N GLY A 52 -7.76 4.99 -1.86
CA GLY A 52 -6.71 4.99 -2.86
C GLY A 52 -7.23 4.81 -4.29
N THR A 53 -6.36 5.06 -5.27
CA THR A 53 -6.68 4.87 -6.69
C THR A 53 -7.09 3.42 -6.94
N MET A 54 -6.36 2.45 -6.39
CA MET A 54 -6.83 1.08 -6.26
C MET A 54 -7.16 0.75 -4.80
N LEU A 55 -8.36 0.23 -4.54
CA LEU A 55 -8.77 -0.29 -3.25
C LEU A 55 -8.84 -1.82 -3.29
N LEU A 56 -7.89 -2.46 -2.61
CA LEU A 56 -7.83 -3.90 -2.42
C LEU A 56 -8.47 -4.22 -1.07
N ASN A 57 -9.81 -4.22 -1.02
CA ASN A 57 -10.55 -4.50 0.20
C ASN A 57 -10.76 -6.01 0.37
N MET A 58 -9.94 -6.60 1.23
CA MET A 58 -9.87 -8.02 1.49
C MET A 58 -10.74 -8.41 2.68
N LYS A 59 -11.09 -9.69 2.80
CA LYS A 59 -11.60 -10.24 4.05
C LYS A 59 -10.46 -10.40 5.07
N SER A 60 -10.81 -10.52 6.34
CA SER A 60 -9.83 -10.82 7.39
C SER A 60 -9.17 -12.18 7.12
N GLY A 61 -7.85 -12.29 7.28
CA GLY A 61 -7.08 -13.50 6.99
C GLY A 61 -6.89 -13.83 5.50
N SER A 62 -7.42 -12.99 4.61
CA SER A 62 -7.29 -13.14 3.15
C SER A 62 -6.05 -12.45 2.61
N ALA A 63 -5.58 -12.89 1.43
CA ALA A 63 -4.34 -12.40 0.85
C ALA A 63 -4.55 -11.76 -0.52
N VAL A 64 -3.86 -10.64 -0.76
CA VAL A 64 -3.65 -10.13 -2.12
C VAL A 64 -2.17 -10.25 -2.49
N THR A 65 -1.91 -10.87 -3.64
CA THR A 65 -0.56 -11.03 -4.18
C THR A 65 -0.28 -9.94 -5.22
N ILE A 66 0.82 -9.23 -5.09
CA ILE A 66 1.25 -8.22 -6.07
C ILE A 66 2.62 -8.61 -6.62
N SER A 67 2.75 -8.63 -7.93
CA SER A 67 3.95 -9.05 -8.66
C SER A 67 4.10 -8.28 -9.96
N GLY A 68 5.30 -7.76 -10.23
CA GLY A 68 5.64 -7.14 -11.52
C GLY A 68 4.79 -5.93 -11.89
N CYS A 69 4.20 -5.23 -10.93
CA CYS A 69 3.26 -4.14 -11.22
C CYS A 69 3.97 -2.79 -11.32
N LEU A 70 3.43 -1.90 -12.16
CA LEU A 70 3.84 -0.49 -12.25
C LEU A 70 2.66 0.41 -11.87
N ILE A 71 2.79 1.15 -10.78
CA ILE A 71 1.74 2.02 -10.27
C ILE A 71 2.31 3.44 -10.21
N GLU A 72 1.95 4.27 -11.20
CA GLU A 72 2.65 5.53 -11.45
C GLU A 72 1.72 6.73 -11.65
N GLY A 73 2.09 7.89 -11.10
CA GLY A 73 1.45 9.16 -11.45
C GLY A 73 -0.01 9.26 -11.04
N ASN A 74 -0.48 8.43 -10.10
CA ASN A 74 -1.87 8.42 -9.69
C ASN A 74 -2.13 9.37 -8.52
N THR A 75 -3.33 9.94 -8.47
CA THR A 75 -3.71 10.94 -7.46
C THR A 75 -4.98 10.51 -6.75
N ALA A 76 -4.91 10.32 -5.42
CA ALA A 76 -6.07 10.23 -4.54
C ALA A 76 -6.26 11.56 -3.81
N SER A 77 -7.08 12.46 -4.36
CA SER A 77 -7.10 13.88 -3.99
C SER A 77 -7.47 14.13 -2.53
N THR A 78 -8.37 13.34 -1.96
CA THR A 78 -8.81 13.46 -0.56
C THR A 78 -8.62 12.17 0.25
N GLY A 79 -8.09 11.12 -0.40
CA GLY A 79 -7.92 9.80 0.17
C GLY A 79 -6.47 9.49 0.56
N SER A 80 -6.28 8.24 1.00
CA SER A 80 -4.96 7.65 1.27
C SER A 80 -4.60 6.63 0.20
N GLY A 81 -3.32 6.36 -0.04
CA GLY A 81 -2.90 5.34 -1.02
C GLY A 81 -3.01 5.84 -2.45
N GLY A 82 -2.27 6.90 -2.79
CA GLY A 82 -2.33 7.55 -4.11
C GLY A 82 -2.13 6.56 -5.25
N GLY A 83 -1.26 5.56 -5.06
CA GLY A 83 -1.17 4.38 -5.91
C GLY A 83 -2.22 3.32 -5.55
N PHE A 84 -2.07 2.69 -4.38
CA PHE A 84 -3.03 1.70 -3.91
C PHE A 84 -3.19 1.65 -2.39
N GLN A 85 -4.32 1.11 -1.99
CA GLN A 85 -4.70 0.85 -0.61
C GLN A 85 -5.02 -0.64 -0.43
N VAL A 86 -4.48 -1.25 0.61
CA VAL A 86 -4.92 -2.56 1.10
C VAL A 86 -5.71 -2.35 2.39
N SER A 87 -6.93 -2.88 2.44
CA SER A 87 -7.78 -2.85 3.63
C SER A 87 -8.37 -4.23 3.91
N GLY A 88 -8.98 -4.40 5.08
CA GLY A 88 -9.65 -5.66 5.43
C GLY A 88 -9.29 -6.27 6.77
N GLY A 89 -8.72 -5.51 7.71
CA GLY A 89 -8.53 -5.88 9.12
C GLY A 89 -7.95 -7.28 9.30
N GLY A 90 -6.62 -7.38 9.29
CA GLY A 90 -5.91 -8.66 9.39
C GLY A 90 -5.75 -9.36 8.03
N SER A 91 -5.87 -8.62 6.92
CA SER A 91 -5.51 -9.10 5.59
C SER A 91 -3.99 -9.23 5.44
N ILE A 92 -3.54 -9.90 4.37
CA ILE A 92 -2.14 -10.13 4.04
C ILE A 92 -1.84 -9.46 2.70
N LEU A 93 -0.73 -8.70 2.66
CA LEU A 93 -0.11 -8.28 1.41
C LEU A 93 1.06 -9.22 1.10
N ALA A 94 0.93 -10.03 0.05
CA ALA A 94 2.00 -10.88 -0.44
C ALA A 94 2.73 -10.19 -1.60
N LEU A 95 4.02 -9.89 -1.42
CA LEU A 95 4.90 -9.40 -2.47
C LEU A 95 5.59 -10.60 -3.12
N ALA A 96 5.37 -10.79 -4.41
CA ALA A 96 6.04 -11.82 -5.20
C ALA A 96 6.91 -11.16 -6.28
N GLY A 97 7.91 -11.89 -6.76
CA GLY A 97 8.71 -11.46 -7.90
C GLY A 97 7.95 -11.59 -9.22
N PRO A 98 8.25 -10.77 -10.25
CA PRO A 98 9.27 -9.71 -10.27
C PRO A 98 8.89 -8.45 -9.46
N GLU A 99 9.84 -7.51 -9.32
CA GLU A 99 9.69 -6.26 -8.56
C GLU A 99 8.41 -5.49 -8.91
N THR A 100 7.78 -4.90 -7.90
CA THR A 100 6.68 -3.94 -8.07
C THR A 100 7.17 -2.53 -7.78
N VAL A 101 6.84 -1.59 -8.67
CA VAL A 101 7.25 -0.19 -8.59
C VAL A 101 6.02 0.70 -8.39
N VAL A 102 6.06 1.54 -7.37
CA VAL A 102 5.03 2.53 -7.03
C VAL A 102 5.69 3.90 -7.01
N ARG A 103 5.46 4.73 -8.02
CA ARG A 103 6.19 5.99 -8.16
C ARG A 103 5.39 7.21 -8.58
N GLY A 104 5.78 8.39 -8.14
CA GLY A 104 5.15 9.64 -8.58
C GLY A 104 3.66 9.75 -8.23
N ASN A 105 3.17 9.00 -7.24
CA ASN A 105 1.78 9.04 -6.82
C ASN A 105 1.56 10.06 -5.70
N SER A 106 0.35 10.58 -5.60
CA SER A 106 -0.02 11.58 -4.59
C SER A 106 -1.29 11.18 -3.83
N ALA A 107 -1.27 11.34 -2.51
CA ALA A 107 -2.43 11.19 -1.65
C ALA A 107 -2.68 12.47 -0.84
N GLY A 108 -3.93 12.89 -0.74
CA GLY A 108 -4.32 14.03 0.11
C GLY A 108 -4.12 13.74 1.60
N LEU A 109 -4.22 12.47 2.00
CA LEU A 109 -3.99 11.99 3.36
C LEU A 109 -2.68 11.19 3.43
N ASN A 110 -2.74 9.92 3.83
CA ASN A 110 -1.56 9.12 4.14
C ASN A 110 -1.16 8.19 3.00
N GLY A 111 0.10 7.76 2.95
CA GLY A 111 0.54 6.75 1.99
C GLY A 111 0.47 7.29 0.56
N GLY A 112 1.37 8.20 0.19
CA GLY A 112 1.37 8.82 -1.15
C GLY A 112 1.43 7.77 -2.25
N GLY A 113 2.25 6.73 -2.07
CA GLY A 113 2.24 5.53 -2.89
C GLY A 113 1.27 4.47 -2.36
N VAL A 114 1.54 3.96 -1.16
CA VAL A 114 0.88 2.79 -0.59
C VAL A 114 0.28 3.09 0.78
N PHE A 115 -0.98 2.67 0.98
CA PHE A 115 -1.64 2.72 2.29
C PHE A 115 -2.08 1.33 2.75
N LEU A 116 -1.48 0.83 3.83
CA LEU A 116 -1.83 -0.44 4.46
C LEU A 116 -2.68 -0.19 5.70
N ALA A 117 -4.00 -0.37 5.55
CA ALA A 117 -4.99 -0.12 6.59
C ALA A 117 -5.24 -1.40 7.40
N SER A 118 -4.47 -1.56 8.48
CA SER A 118 -4.59 -2.67 9.43
C SER A 118 -4.36 -4.05 8.79
N VAL A 119 -3.19 -4.20 8.18
CA VAL A 119 -2.74 -5.44 7.53
C VAL A 119 -2.03 -6.32 8.56
N ALA A 120 -2.37 -7.60 8.64
CA ALA A 120 -1.72 -8.53 9.58
C ALA A 120 -0.24 -8.71 9.24
N SER A 121 0.07 -8.92 7.96
CA SER A 121 1.42 -9.20 7.51
C SER A 121 1.70 -8.68 6.10
N VAL A 122 2.92 -8.17 5.90
CA VAL A 122 3.54 -8.02 4.59
C VAL A 122 4.58 -9.14 4.46
N MET A 123 4.42 -10.01 3.46
CA MET A 123 5.22 -11.22 3.34
C MET A 123 5.61 -11.55 1.90
N GLY A 124 6.47 -12.56 1.72
CA GLY A 124 6.93 -13.05 0.43
C GLY A 124 8.31 -12.51 0.06
N SER A 125 8.86 -13.02 -1.03
CA SER A 125 10.23 -12.72 -1.48
C SER A 125 10.32 -11.60 -2.52
N GLY A 126 9.23 -10.86 -2.72
CA GLY A 126 9.16 -9.76 -3.67
C GLY A 126 9.87 -8.49 -3.17
N ARG A 127 10.21 -7.63 -4.13
CA ARG A 127 10.74 -6.28 -3.88
C ARG A 127 9.68 -5.24 -4.22
N LEU A 128 9.50 -4.28 -3.31
CA LEU A 128 8.64 -3.13 -3.49
C LEU A 128 9.49 -1.85 -3.51
N VAL A 129 9.43 -1.10 -4.60
CA VAL A 129 10.06 0.22 -4.71
C VAL A 129 8.97 1.28 -4.62
N VAL A 130 9.01 2.11 -3.58
CA VAL A 130 8.17 3.30 -3.42
C VAL A 130 9.04 4.53 -3.65
N SER A 131 8.84 5.26 -4.75
CA SER A 131 9.70 6.40 -5.08
C SER A 131 8.94 7.65 -5.54
N ASP A 132 9.46 8.83 -5.18
CA ASP A 132 8.93 10.11 -5.67
C ASP A 132 7.42 10.30 -5.38
N ASN A 133 6.90 9.65 -4.33
CA ASN A 133 5.49 9.76 -3.94
C ASN A 133 5.30 10.86 -2.89
N THR A 134 4.11 11.47 -2.87
CA THR A 134 3.77 12.57 -1.96
C THR A 134 2.51 12.29 -1.14
N ALA A 135 2.57 12.51 0.17
CA ALA A 135 1.43 12.43 1.08
C ALA A 135 1.18 13.77 1.78
N GLY A 136 -0.09 14.21 1.80
CA GLY A 136 -0.51 15.36 2.61
C GLY A 136 -0.50 15.08 4.12
N GLY A 137 -0.49 13.81 4.52
CA GLY A 137 -0.29 13.31 5.87
C GLY A 137 1.07 12.62 6.02
N SER A 138 1.08 11.42 6.61
CA SER A 138 2.29 10.64 6.89
C SER A 138 2.54 9.54 5.86
N GLY A 139 3.79 9.06 5.76
CA GLY A 139 4.15 7.97 4.86
C GLY A 139 4.12 8.39 3.39
N GLY A 140 5.08 9.22 2.96
CA GLY A 140 5.10 9.72 1.58
C GLY A 140 5.15 8.58 0.57
N GLY A 141 6.01 7.59 0.80
CA GLY A 141 6.06 6.36 0.02
C GLY A 141 5.04 5.34 0.50
N LEU A 142 5.13 4.96 1.77
CA LEU A 142 4.27 3.94 2.38
C LEU A 142 3.82 4.36 3.77
N TYR A 143 2.52 4.25 4.03
CA TYR A 143 1.98 4.29 5.38
C TYR A 143 1.44 2.90 5.71
N GLY A 144 1.81 2.35 6.86
CA GLY A 144 1.35 1.03 7.27
C GLY A 144 1.03 0.91 8.75
N VAL A 145 -0.19 0.48 9.05
CA VAL A 145 -0.52 -0.16 10.33
C VAL A 145 -0.44 -1.66 10.09
N VAL A 146 0.65 -2.27 10.55
CA VAL A 146 1.05 -3.64 10.19
C VAL A 146 1.41 -4.46 11.42
N GLY A 147 1.04 -5.74 11.43
CA GLY A 147 1.45 -6.66 12.51
C GLY A 147 2.91 -7.11 12.33
N ALA A 148 3.23 -7.62 11.15
CA ALA A 148 4.57 -8.10 10.80
C ALA A 148 4.98 -7.70 9.37
N MET A 149 6.29 -7.57 9.17
CA MET A 149 6.92 -7.49 7.86
C MET A 149 8.03 -8.54 7.80
N ASP A 150 7.87 -9.52 6.90
CA ASP A 150 8.72 -10.71 6.85
C ASP A 150 10.14 -10.42 6.37
N ALA A 151 11.11 -11.25 6.81
CA ALA A 151 12.53 -11.08 6.52
C ALA A 151 12.88 -11.21 5.03
N SER A 152 12.04 -11.96 4.29
CA SER A 152 12.20 -12.17 2.86
C SER A 152 11.76 -10.97 2.00
N VAL A 153 11.03 -10.01 2.58
CA VAL A 153 10.56 -8.81 1.90
C VAL A 153 11.67 -7.77 1.83
N THR A 154 11.81 -7.14 0.66
CA THR A 154 12.66 -5.95 0.48
C THR A 154 11.81 -4.74 0.11
N ILE A 155 12.00 -3.63 0.81
CA ILE A 155 11.34 -2.35 0.51
C ILE A 155 12.40 -1.28 0.28
N GLU A 156 12.29 -0.56 -0.83
CA GLU A 156 13.10 0.62 -1.10
C GLU A 156 12.21 1.85 -1.15
N SER A 157 12.56 2.83 -0.33
CA SER A 157 11.85 4.10 -0.22
C SER A 157 12.76 5.24 -0.63
N LEU A 158 12.49 5.85 -1.78
CA LEU A 158 13.39 6.81 -2.41
C LEU A 158 12.66 8.14 -2.69
N ARG A 159 13.19 9.27 -2.22
CA ARG A 159 12.70 10.62 -2.59
C ARG A 159 11.21 10.85 -2.37
N ASN A 160 10.61 10.19 -1.39
CA ASN A 160 9.22 10.40 -1.04
C ASN A 160 9.08 11.57 -0.05
N ILE A 161 7.92 12.23 -0.08
CA ILE A 161 7.63 13.42 0.71
C ILE A 161 6.34 13.21 1.50
N ALA A 162 6.39 13.47 2.80
CA ALA A 162 5.23 13.53 3.67
C ALA A 162 5.15 14.91 4.34
N SER A 163 3.98 15.56 4.36
CA SER A 163 3.80 16.77 5.18
C SER A 163 3.79 16.46 6.67
N GLY A 164 3.39 15.24 7.05
CA GLY A 164 3.47 14.70 8.40
C GLY A 164 4.78 13.94 8.65
N ASP A 165 4.68 12.78 9.28
CA ASP A 165 5.81 11.95 9.67
C ASP A 165 6.14 10.88 8.61
N GLY A 166 7.36 10.37 8.61
CA GLY A 166 7.72 9.22 7.78
C GLY A 166 7.74 9.58 6.30
N GLY A 167 8.67 10.44 5.88
CA GLY A 167 8.77 10.90 4.49
C GLY A 167 8.81 9.74 3.52
N GLY A 168 9.64 8.74 3.82
CA GLY A 168 9.67 7.48 3.11
C GLY A 168 8.57 6.54 3.57
N MET A 169 8.62 6.17 4.84
CA MET A 169 7.69 5.23 5.44
C MET A 169 7.22 5.70 6.81
N TRP A 170 5.93 5.55 7.09
CA TRP A 170 5.39 5.62 8.43
C TRP A 170 4.82 4.25 8.81
N LEU A 171 5.30 3.67 9.90
CA LEU A 171 4.88 2.34 10.34
C LEU A 171 4.39 2.37 11.79
N ALA A 172 3.27 1.71 12.06
CA ALA A 172 2.80 1.47 13.42
C ALA A 172 2.38 0.01 13.60
N PRO A 173 2.52 -0.54 14.81
CA PRO A 173 2.11 -1.91 15.09
C PRO A 173 0.59 -2.04 14.98
N LEU A 174 0.11 -3.12 14.35
CA LEU A 174 -1.32 -3.44 14.40
C LEU A 174 -1.80 -3.70 15.83
N SER A 175 -0.94 -4.30 16.67
CA SER A 175 -1.19 -4.55 18.08
C SER A 175 0.12 -4.79 18.82
N GLY A 176 0.31 -4.19 20.00
CA GLY A 176 1.48 -4.42 20.84
C GLY A 176 2.77 -3.89 20.21
N SER A 177 3.48 -4.73 19.46
CA SER A 177 4.76 -4.41 18.81
C SER A 177 4.74 -4.73 17.32
N LEU A 178 5.63 -4.08 16.56
CA LEU A 178 5.82 -4.31 15.15
C LEU A 178 7.00 -5.27 14.96
N ALA A 179 6.73 -6.46 14.41
CA ALA A 179 7.78 -7.39 14.01
C ALA A 179 8.25 -7.06 12.58
N CYS A 180 9.25 -6.18 12.44
CA CYS A 180 9.83 -5.83 11.15
C CYS A 180 11.19 -6.51 10.98
N ALA A 181 11.24 -7.56 10.18
CA ALA A 181 12.47 -8.28 9.83
C ALA A 181 12.93 -8.00 8.40
N SER A 182 12.13 -7.28 7.61
CA SER A 182 12.40 -6.96 6.21
C SER A 182 13.66 -6.13 6.01
N THR A 183 14.25 -6.23 4.82
CA THR A 183 15.30 -5.30 4.39
C THR A 183 14.66 -4.00 3.92
N ILE A 184 14.94 -2.89 4.60
CA ILE A 184 14.40 -1.56 4.25
C ILE A 184 15.55 -0.62 3.91
N THR A 185 15.51 -0.03 2.72
CA THR A 185 16.36 1.09 2.32
C THR A 185 15.52 2.35 2.27
N ALA A 186 15.96 3.41 2.95
CA ALA A 186 15.29 4.71 2.92
C ALA A 186 16.29 5.82 2.55
N GLU A 187 16.14 6.40 1.36
CA GLU A 187 17.08 7.38 0.80
C GLU A 187 16.37 8.64 0.33
N ALA A 188 16.95 9.80 0.66
CA ALA A 188 16.52 11.12 0.17
C ALA A 188 15.04 11.46 0.41
N ASN A 189 14.40 10.84 1.39
CA ASN A 189 13.01 11.10 1.75
C ASN A 189 12.90 12.29 2.71
N ALA A 190 11.79 13.03 2.65
CA ALA A 190 11.55 14.23 3.45
C ALA A 190 10.20 14.17 4.20
N ALA A 191 10.21 14.57 5.47
CA ALA A 191 9.04 14.69 6.31
C ALA A 191 8.91 16.12 6.82
N GLY A 192 7.69 16.67 6.89
CA GLY A 192 7.42 17.93 7.58
C GLY A 192 7.43 17.78 9.10
N GLY A 193 7.13 16.57 9.60
CA GLY A 193 7.29 16.16 10.99
C GLY A 193 8.58 15.36 11.23
N SER A 194 8.44 14.20 11.84
CA SER A 194 9.52 13.31 12.25
C SER A 194 9.81 12.21 11.23
N GLY A 195 11.08 11.77 11.17
CA GLY A 195 11.50 10.61 10.39
C GLY A 195 11.44 10.83 8.88
N GLY A 196 12.40 11.59 8.32
CA GLY A 196 12.51 11.79 6.88
C GLY A 196 12.52 10.47 6.11
N GLY A 197 13.33 9.50 6.53
CA GLY A 197 13.32 8.13 5.99
C GLY A 197 12.15 7.30 6.51
N VAL A 198 12.23 6.89 7.77
CA VAL A 198 11.20 6.06 8.42
C VAL A 198 10.80 6.71 9.75
N SER A 199 9.50 6.72 10.04
CA SER A 199 8.96 7.07 11.36
C SER A 199 8.15 5.90 11.92
N LEU A 200 8.31 5.63 13.21
CA LEU A 200 7.54 4.61 13.92
C LEU A 200 6.48 5.29 14.80
N GLY A 201 5.21 5.03 14.50
CA GLY A 201 4.08 5.47 15.29
C GLY A 201 3.75 4.49 16.40
N GLY A 202 3.27 5.00 17.53
CA GLY A 202 2.51 4.19 18.48
C GLY A 202 1.09 4.00 17.98
N THR A 203 0.48 2.85 18.26
CA THR A 203 -0.97 2.83 18.40
C THR A 203 -1.26 3.38 19.78
N SER A 204 -1.90 4.54 19.86
CA SER A 204 -2.70 4.81 21.05
C SER A 204 -3.73 3.69 21.08
N GLY A 205 -3.50 2.68 21.93
CA GLY A 205 -4.52 1.69 22.24
C GLY A 205 -5.80 2.41 22.70
N PRO A 206 -6.98 1.78 22.55
CA PRO A 206 -8.19 2.30 23.17
C PRO A 206 -7.99 2.54 24.67
#